data_AF-A0A944C1J9-F1
#
_entry.id   AF-A0A944C1J9-F1
#
_cell.length_a   1.000
_cell.length_b   1.000
_cell.length_c   1.000
_cell.angle_alpha   90.00
_cell.angle_beta   90.00
_cell.angle_gamma   90.00
#
_symmetry.space_group_name_H-M   'P 1'
#
loop_
_entity.id
_entity.type
_entity.pdbx_description
1 polymer ?
#
loop_
_entity_poly.entity_id
_entity_poly.type
_entity_poly.pdbx_seq_one_letter_code
_entity_poly.pdbx_strand_id
1 'polypeptide(L)'
;MSSKFPRVYAESTLKRRYTALALPEETVDLLHDYFEAMANFYMRLSLKDAFYIFNLHNKGLITKEQFIDFSDIVRHEQHYYYVLGDDELYTQVPKSEPHERFIVHESLIVIDYEIYYNMERMQSGKPLYIPSMEKLLKHINETYYEETPQTKALAQFFTKKLHKSSVAADMLVTECHMIVINSEKPFIRIFDEFDRMGLELKESWLDEISGLVQALCNNTRLPCNRGFTPIELSNRLGGRREFDLQIGFPFNK
;
A
#
# COMPACT_ATOMS: atom_id res chain seq x y z
N MET A 1 -4.99 -28.63 -13.24
CA MET A 1 -4.89 -27.17 -13.08
C MET A 1 -3.69 -26.91 -12.21
N SER A 2 -2.56 -26.49 -12.79
CA SER A 2 -1.42 -26.01 -11.98
C SER A 2 -1.93 -24.81 -11.18
N SER A 3 -1.79 -24.80 -9.86
CA SER A 3 -2.22 -23.65 -9.06
C SER A 3 -1.44 -22.43 -9.55
N LYS A 4 -2.15 -21.37 -9.95
CA LYS A 4 -1.54 -20.09 -10.37
C LYS A 4 -0.73 -19.42 -9.27
N PHE A 5 -0.91 -19.87 -8.02
CA PHE A 5 -0.22 -19.35 -6.86
C PHE A 5 0.77 -20.36 -6.27
N PRO A 6 1.81 -19.86 -5.58
CA PRO A 6 2.75 -20.69 -4.85
C PRO A 6 2.03 -21.55 -3.81
N ARG A 7 2.40 -22.82 -3.74
CA ARG A 7 1.88 -23.72 -2.72
C ARG A 7 2.50 -23.39 -1.36
N VAL A 8 1.68 -23.32 -0.31
CA VAL A 8 2.16 -23.24 1.08
C VAL A 8 2.91 -24.51 1.48
N TYR A 9 4.10 -24.36 2.05
CA TYR A 9 4.90 -25.48 2.53
C TYR A 9 4.50 -25.92 3.93
N ALA A 10 4.75 -27.20 4.24
CA ALA A 10 4.64 -27.69 5.60
C ALA A 10 5.71 -27.05 6.50
N GLU A 11 5.39 -26.82 7.78
CA GLU A 11 6.29 -26.20 8.77
C GLU A 11 7.68 -26.85 8.82
N SER A 12 7.76 -28.18 8.73
CA SER A 12 9.04 -28.91 8.71
C SER A 12 9.92 -28.56 7.51
N THR A 13 9.31 -28.25 6.37
CA THR A 13 10.03 -27.82 5.16
C THR A 13 10.51 -26.38 5.29
N LEU A 14 9.67 -25.48 5.82
CA LEU A 14 10.05 -24.10 6.10
C LEU A 14 11.21 -24.04 7.10
N LYS A 15 11.10 -24.76 8.23
CA LYS A 15 12.18 -24.84 9.24
C LYS A 15 13.51 -25.28 8.65
N ARG A 16 13.50 -26.29 7.77
CA ARG A 16 14.72 -26.74 7.08
C ARG A 16 15.29 -25.68 6.15
N ARG A 17 14.44 -24.96 5.41
CA ARG A 17 14.86 -23.88 4.50
C ARG A 17 15.45 -22.69 5.27
N TYR A 18 14.82 -22.25 6.36
CA TYR A 18 15.38 -21.20 7.23
C TYR A 18 16.70 -21.61 7.89
N THR A 19 16.82 -22.87 8.31
CA THR A 19 18.10 -23.40 8.81
C THR A 19 19.20 -23.28 7.74
N ALA A 20 18.88 -23.52 6.48
CA ALA A 20 19.83 -23.41 5.36
C ALA A 20 20.14 -21.95 4.98
N LEU A 21 19.19 -21.02 5.18
CA LEU A 21 19.37 -19.59 4.97
C LEU A 21 20.44 -19.00 5.91
N ALA A 22 20.60 -19.61 7.09
CA ALA A 22 21.67 -19.31 8.06
C ALA A 22 21.76 -17.82 8.47
N LEU A 23 20.61 -17.15 8.55
CA LEU A 23 20.48 -15.80 9.10
C LEU A 23 20.11 -15.84 10.59
N PRO A 24 20.52 -14.83 11.39
CA PRO A 24 20.02 -14.66 12.75
C PRO A 24 18.50 -14.50 12.78
N GLU A 25 17.85 -15.01 13.82
CA GLU A 25 16.38 -14.93 14.00
C GLU A 25 15.88 -13.49 13.91
N GLU A 26 16.50 -12.55 14.63
CA GLU A 26 16.16 -11.12 14.58
C GLU A 26 16.25 -10.51 13.16
N THR A 27 17.12 -11.04 12.30
CA THR A 27 17.24 -10.59 10.91
C THR A 27 16.11 -11.14 10.05
N VAL A 28 15.71 -12.39 10.30
CA VAL A 28 14.56 -13.02 9.63
C VAL A 28 13.27 -12.31 10.03
N ASP A 29 13.07 -12.04 11.31
CA ASP A 29 11.91 -11.28 11.83
C ASP A 29 11.84 -9.90 11.19
N LEU A 30 12.96 -9.17 11.14
CA LEU A 30 13.02 -7.87 10.49
C LEU A 30 12.66 -7.96 9.00
N LEU A 31 13.10 -9.00 8.29
CA LEU A 31 12.74 -9.19 6.89
C LEU A 31 11.23 -9.42 6.71
N HIS A 32 10.58 -10.18 7.60
CA HIS A 32 9.13 -10.32 7.59
C HIS A 32 8.43 -8.98 7.82
N ASP A 33 8.86 -8.21 8.83
CA ASP A 33 8.34 -6.86 9.11
C ASP A 33 8.43 -5.94 7.89
N TYR A 34 9.55 -5.99 7.16
CA TYR A 34 9.69 -5.22 5.92
C TYR A 34 8.78 -5.70 4.80
N PHE A 35 8.63 -7.01 4.59
CA PHE A 35 7.75 -7.52 3.53
C PHE A 35 6.30 -7.16 3.80
N GLU A 36 5.83 -7.30 5.04
CA GLU A 36 4.48 -6.90 5.46
C GLU A 36 4.26 -5.40 5.26
N ALA A 37 5.16 -4.57 5.80
CA ALA A 37 5.07 -3.12 5.64
C ALA A 37 5.12 -2.66 4.17
N MET A 38 5.96 -3.30 3.34
CA MET A 38 6.06 -2.97 1.92
C MET A 38 4.83 -3.42 1.14
N ALA A 39 4.24 -4.58 1.48
CA ALA A 39 2.99 -5.04 0.89
C ALA A 39 1.87 -4.03 1.20
N ASN A 40 1.72 -3.60 2.45
CA ASN A 40 0.67 -2.68 2.86
C ASN A 40 0.88 -1.27 2.30
N PHE A 41 2.12 -0.77 2.25
CA PHE A 41 2.41 0.59 1.81
C PHE A 41 2.42 0.77 0.28
N TYR A 42 3.00 -0.19 -0.46
CA TYR A 42 3.14 -0.07 -1.91
C TYR A 42 2.10 -0.87 -2.69
N MET A 43 1.45 -1.87 -2.07
CA MET A 43 0.57 -2.91 -2.65
C MET A 43 1.21 -3.78 -3.74
N ARG A 44 2.11 -3.23 -4.53
CA ARG A 44 2.93 -3.89 -5.53
C ARG A 44 4.31 -3.26 -5.50
N LEU A 45 5.35 -4.05 -5.24
CA LEU A 45 6.74 -3.58 -5.20
C LEU A 45 7.67 -4.66 -5.77
N SER A 46 8.59 -4.29 -6.67
CA SER A 46 9.58 -5.26 -7.18
C SER A 46 10.55 -5.69 -6.08
N LEU A 47 11.02 -6.94 -6.09
CA LEU A 47 12.04 -7.38 -5.11
C LEU A 47 13.34 -6.59 -5.23
N LYS A 48 13.64 -6.06 -6.42
CA LYS A 48 14.77 -5.14 -6.63
C LYS A 48 14.60 -3.86 -5.81
N ASP A 49 13.43 -3.23 -5.86
CA ASP A 49 13.14 -2.02 -5.09
C ASP A 49 13.03 -2.32 -3.60
N ALA A 50 12.43 -3.46 -3.23
CA ALA A 50 12.35 -3.93 -1.85
C ALA A 50 13.74 -4.10 -1.23
N PHE A 51 14.64 -4.81 -1.91
CA PHE A 51 16.03 -4.96 -1.46
C PHE A 51 16.74 -3.61 -1.37
N TYR A 52 16.51 -2.71 -2.34
CA TYR A 52 17.11 -1.37 -2.32
C TYR A 52 16.68 -0.58 -1.08
N ILE A 53 15.39 -0.59 -0.73
CA ILE A 53 14.87 0.06 0.48
C ILE A 53 15.47 -0.61 1.73
N PHE A 54 15.40 -1.93 1.83
CA PHE A 54 15.92 -2.67 2.98
C PHE A 54 17.40 -2.38 3.23
N ASN A 55 18.23 -2.45 2.19
CA ASN A 55 19.67 -2.21 2.31
C ASN A 55 20.01 -0.72 2.52
N LEU A 56 19.14 0.20 2.08
CA LEU A 56 19.31 1.62 2.42
C LEU A 56 19.11 1.86 3.92
N HIS A 57 18.14 1.19 4.54
CA HIS A 57 17.85 1.31 5.97
C HIS A 57 18.81 0.48 6.84
N ASN A 58 19.25 -0.69 6.36
CA ASN A 58 20.02 -1.68 7.12
C ASN A 58 21.34 -2.03 6.42
N LYS A 59 22.11 -1.01 6.04
CA LYS A 59 23.28 -1.15 5.18
C LYS A 59 24.22 -2.29 5.60
N GLY A 60 24.36 -3.28 4.71
CA GLY A 60 25.27 -4.40 4.89
C GLY A 60 24.82 -5.48 5.86
N LEU A 61 23.56 -5.44 6.32
CA LEU A 61 23.01 -6.48 7.22
C LEU A 61 22.93 -7.85 6.53
N ILE A 62 22.54 -7.90 5.26
CA ILE A 62 22.48 -9.11 4.43
C ILE A 62 22.91 -8.82 2.99
N THR A 63 23.27 -9.88 2.24
CA THR A 63 23.51 -9.77 0.81
C THR A 63 22.22 -9.79 -0.01
N LYS A 64 22.32 -9.43 -1.30
CA LYS A 64 21.20 -9.52 -2.24
C LYS A 64 20.73 -10.96 -2.42
N GLU A 65 21.67 -11.90 -2.46
CA GLU A 65 21.41 -13.33 -2.60
C GLU A 65 20.62 -13.85 -1.38
N GLN A 66 21.03 -13.49 -0.17
CA GLN A 66 20.29 -13.83 1.04
C GLN A 66 18.86 -13.25 1.05
N PHE A 67 18.67 -12.03 0.57
CA PHE A 67 17.33 -11.43 0.42
C PHE A 67 16.46 -12.19 -0.60
N ILE A 68 17.05 -12.61 -1.73
CA ILE A 68 16.36 -13.42 -2.74
C ILE A 68 16.01 -14.80 -2.17
N ASP A 69 16.94 -15.46 -1.48
CA ASP A 69 16.71 -16.77 -0.86
C ASP A 69 15.60 -16.68 0.20
N PHE A 70 15.62 -15.64 1.04
CA PHE A 70 14.52 -15.35 1.96
C PHE A 70 13.18 -15.19 1.22
N SER A 71 13.15 -14.39 0.15
CA SER A 71 11.92 -14.18 -0.64
C SER A 71 11.38 -15.48 -1.26
N ASP A 72 12.25 -16.42 -1.63
CA ASP A 72 11.85 -17.73 -2.14
C ASP A 72 11.26 -18.62 -1.03
N ILE A 73 11.65 -18.42 0.23
CA ILE A 73 11.05 -19.10 1.38
C ILE A 73 9.69 -18.49 1.71
N VAL A 74 9.63 -17.17 1.93
CA VAL A 74 8.41 -16.41 2.29
C VAL A 74 7.27 -16.62 1.29
N ARG A 75 7.61 -16.76 0.00
CA ARG A 75 6.65 -17.09 -1.05
C ARG A 75 5.78 -18.32 -0.74
N HIS A 76 6.26 -19.24 0.09
CA HIS A 76 5.59 -20.49 0.45
C HIS A 76 5.02 -20.49 1.87
N GLU A 77 4.90 -19.32 2.48
CA GLU A 77 4.23 -19.11 3.76
C GLU A 77 2.81 -18.59 3.56
N GLN A 78 2.08 -18.43 4.66
CA GLN A 78 0.75 -17.85 4.65
C GLN A 78 0.84 -16.40 5.14
N HIS A 79 0.54 -15.46 4.25
CA HIS A 79 0.52 -14.02 4.48
C HIS A 79 -0.67 -13.40 3.74
N TYR A 80 -1.00 -12.14 4.03
CA TYR A 80 -1.96 -11.34 3.24
C TYR A 80 -1.30 -10.66 2.02
N TYR A 81 -0.15 -11.20 1.59
CA TYR A 81 0.55 -10.84 0.37
C TYR A 81 1.20 -12.08 -0.24
N TYR A 82 1.63 -11.94 -1.48
CA TYR A 82 2.30 -12.98 -2.26
C TYR A 82 3.59 -12.46 -2.87
N VAL A 83 4.55 -13.36 -3.12
CA VAL A 83 5.76 -13.07 -3.89
C VAL A 83 5.65 -13.73 -5.26
N LEU A 84 5.29 -12.96 -6.29
CA LEU A 84 4.86 -13.47 -7.60
C LEU A 84 5.73 -12.98 -8.75
N GLY A 85 5.95 -13.84 -9.73
CA GLY A 85 6.51 -13.47 -11.03
C GLY A 85 5.42 -13.16 -12.05
N ASP A 86 5.81 -12.55 -13.16
CA ASP A 86 4.88 -12.27 -14.26
C ASP A 86 4.32 -13.56 -14.89
N ASP A 87 5.07 -14.66 -14.85
CA ASP A 87 4.64 -15.98 -15.34
C ASP A 87 3.48 -16.62 -14.57
N GLU A 88 3.16 -16.07 -13.39
CA GLU A 88 1.99 -16.49 -12.60
C GLU A 88 0.76 -15.62 -12.89
N LEU A 89 0.98 -14.40 -13.40
CA LEU A 89 -0.05 -13.38 -13.60
C LEU A 89 -0.42 -13.21 -15.08
N TYR A 90 0.50 -13.54 -16.00
CA TYR A 90 0.33 -13.40 -17.44
C TYR A 90 0.47 -14.74 -18.16
N THR A 91 -0.25 -14.91 -19.26
CA THR A 91 -0.09 -16.09 -20.12
C THR A 91 1.02 -15.86 -21.14
N GLN A 92 1.76 -16.91 -21.50
CA GLN A 92 2.76 -16.90 -22.58
C GLN A 92 3.98 -16.01 -22.34
N VAL A 93 4.27 -15.68 -21.07
CA VAL A 93 5.55 -15.04 -20.70
C VAL A 93 6.56 -16.11 -20.23
N PRO A 94 7.88 -15.86 -20.39
CA PRO A 94 8.91 -16.74 -19.83
C PRO A 94 8.78 -16.84 -18.31
N LYS A 95 9.24 -17.97 -17.75
CA LYS A 95 9.31 -18.15 -16.29
C LYS A 95 10.19 -17.06 -15.67
N SER A 96 9.69 -16.37 -14.64
CA SER A 96 10.45 -15.33 -13.96
C SER A 96 11.53 -15.93 -13.09
N GLU A 97 12.70 -15.32 -13.11
CA GLU A 97 13.76 -15.60 -12.15
C GLU A 97 13.37 -15.06 -10.77
N PRO A 98 13.86 -15.65 -9.65
CA PRO A 98 13.47 -15.23 -8.31
C PRO A 98 13.59 -13.73 -8.04
N HIS A 99 14.61 -13.07 -8.58
CA HIS A 99 14.88 -11.65 -8.38
C HIS A 99 13.98 -10.70 -9.21
N GLU A 100 13.24 -11.24 -10.18
CA GLU A 100 12.32 -10.48 -11.06
C GLU A 100 10.91 -10.38 -10.46
N ARG A 101 10.66 -11.10 -9.36
CA ARG A 101 9.35 -11.16 -8.71
C ARG A 101 9.00 -9.86 -8.00
N PHE A 102 7.73 -9.77 -7.61
CA PHE A 102 7.12 -8.67 -6.89
C PHE A 102 6.52 -9.14 -5.57
N ILE A 103 6.59 -8.30 -4.55
CA ILE A 103 5.70 -8.35 -3.38
C ILE A 103 4.36 -7.78 -3.83
N VAL A 104 3.30 -8.56 -3.71
CA VAL A 104 1.95 -8.23 -4.20
C VAL A 104 0.95 -8.46 -3.08
N HIS A 105 0.34 -7.39 -2.59
CA HIS A 105 -0.74 -7.45 -1.61
C HIS A 105 -1.93 -8.23 -2.18
N GLU A 106 -2.57 -9.05 -1.35
CA GLU A 106 -3.59 -10.00 -1.80
C GLU A 106 -4.80 -9.31 -2.47
N SER A 107 -5.14 -8.09 -2.01
CA SER A 107 -6.29 -7.35 -2.54
C SER A 107 -6.20 -7.04 -4.04
N LEU A 108 -4.99 -7.08 -4.62
CA LEU A 108 -4.79 -6.87 -6.06
C LEU A 108 -5.15 -8.09 -6.92
N ILE A 109 -5.28 -9.27 -6.32
CA ILE A 109 -5.32 -10.55 -7.05
C ILE A 109 -6.38 -11.54 -6.56
N VAL A 110 -6.94 -11.36 -5.36
CA VAL A 110 -7.95 -12.27 -4.80
C VAL A 110 -9.30 -12.14 -5.51
N ILE A 111 -9.68 -10.92 -5.93
CA ILE A 111 -10.98 -10.65 -6.55
C ILE A 111 -10.88 -10.69 -8.08
N ASP A 112 -10.01 -9.86 -8.65
CA ASP A 112 -9.86 -9.70 -10.10
C ASP A 112 -8.44 -9.24 -10.44
N TYR A 113 -7.78 -9.94 -11.38
CA TYR A 113 -6.44 -9.59 -11.84
C TYR A 113 -6.39 -8.25 -12.60
N GLU A 114 -7.52 -7.74 -13.10
CA GLU A 114 -7.58 -6.38 -13.65
C GLU A 114 -7.17 -5.31 -12.63
N ILE A 115 -7.39 -5.56 -11.32
CA ILE A 115 -6.95 -4.65 -10.25
C ILE A 115 -5.42 -4.59 -10.23
N TYR A 116 -4.74 -5.74 -10.30
CA TYR A 116 -3.29 -5.82 -10.43
C TYR A 116 -2.80 -5.09 -11.70
N TYR A 117 -3.39 -5.38 -12.86
CA TYR A 117 -2.96 -4.77 -14.13
C TYR A 117 -3.17 -3.25 -14.14
N ASN A 118 -4.26 -2.76 -13.55
CA ASN A 118 -4.48 -1.33 -13.33
C ASN A 118 -3.41 -0.73 -12.43
N MET A 119 -3.08 -1.37 -11.30
CA MET A 119 -2.04 -0.91 -10.39
C MET A 119 -0.68 -0.80 -11.11
N GLU A 120 -0.31 -1.81 -11.89
CA GLU A 120 0.91 -1.79 -12.69
C GLU A 120 0.94 -0.61 -13.67
N ARG A 121 -0.14 -0.42 -14.45
CA ARG A 121 -0.27 0.71 -15.38
C ARG A 121 -0.12 2.05 -14.67
N MET A 122 -0.75 2.20 -13.50
CA MET A 122 -0.69 3.43 -12.72
C MET A 122 0.70 3.69 -12.13
N GLN A 123 1.44 2.66 -11.71
CA GLN A 123 2.79 2.83 -11.16
C GLN A 123 3.85 3.08 -12.24
N SER A 124 3.58 2.69 -13.49
CA SER A 124 4.54 2.74 -14.59
C SER A 124 5.11 4.14 -14.81
N GLY A 125 6.44 4.23 -14.96
CA GLY A 125 7.16 5.48 -15.19
C GLY A 125 7.24 6.45 -13.99
N LYS A 126 6.57 6.16 -12.87
CA LYS A 126 6.61 7.02 -11.68
C LYS A 126 7.88 6.77 -10.85
N PRO A 127 8.44 7.81 -10.19
CA PRO A 127 9.53 7.64 -9.24
C PRO A 127 9.06 6.89 -7.99
N LEU A 128 10.00 6.24 -7.29
CA LEU A 128 9.74 5.60 -6.00
C LEU A 128 9.94 6.59 -4.85
N TYR A 129 8.95 6.75 -3.98
CA TYR A 129 9.11 7.41 -2.69
C TYR A 129 9.67 6.40 -1.70
N ILE A 130 10.65 6.80 -0.88
CA ILE A 130 11.25 5.94 0.13
C ILE A 130 11.09 6.63 1.50
N PRO A 131 10.19 6.15 2.38
CA PRO A 131 10.08 6.66 3.74
C PRO A 131 11.30 6.30 4.58
N SER A 132 11.42 6.92 5.77
CA SER A 132 12.33 6.41 6.80
C SER A 132 11.88 5.03 7.29
N MET A 133 12.81 4.24 7.84
CA MET A 133 12.50 2.93 8.43
C MET A 133 11.35 3.00 9.42
N GLU A 134 11.41 3.94 10.38
CA GLU A 134 10.36 4.12 11.40
C GLU A 134 8.97 4.38 10.79
N LYS A 135 8.91 5.15 9.70
CA LYS A 135 7.64 5.43 9.02
C LYS A 135 7.14 4.21 8.24
N LEU A 136 8.02 3.51 7.54
CA LEU A 136 7.64 2.33 6.77
C LEU A 136 7.07 1.24 7.67
N LEU A 137 7.77 0.89 8.76
CA LEU A 137 7.39 -0.22 9.63
C LEU A 137 6.07 0.02 10.40
N LYS A 138 5.56 1.26 10.46
CA LYS A 138 4.19 1.50 10.99
C LYS A 138 3.11 0.87 10.12
N HIS A 139 3.39 0.65 8.84
CA HIS A 139 2.46 0.01 7.90
C HIS A 139 2.40 -1.52 8.06
N ILE A 140 3.11 -2.14 9.01
CA ILE A 140 2.81 -3.52 9.42
C ILE A 140 1.36 -3.62 9.89
N ASN A 141 0.85 -2.58 10.58
CA ASN A 141 -0.57 -2.44 10.80
C ASN A 141 -1.26 -1.95 9.52
N GLU A 142 -2.02 -2.82 8.87
CA GLU A 142 -2.77 -2.52 7.63
C GLU A 142 -3.73 -1.32 7.76
N THR A 143 -4.23 -1.04 8.97
CA THR A 143 -5.16 0.08 9.24
C THR A 143 -4.45 1.36 9.62
N TYR A 144 -3.12 1.37 9.67
CA TYR A 144 -2.33 2.55 10.00
C TYR A 144 -2.50 3.64 8.93
N TYR A 145 -2.74 4.86 9.40
CA TYR A 145 -2.67 6.06 8.59
C TYR A 145 -1.74 7.10 9.25
N GLU A 146 -1.08 7.92 8.44
CA GLU A 146 -0.20 8.97 8.97
C GLU A 146 -1.02 10.06 9.69
N GLU A 147 -0.63 10.41 10.91
CA GLU A 147 -1.16 11.57 11.62
C GLU A 147 -0.67 12.87 10.96
N THR A 148 -1.51 13.46 10.11
CA THR A 148 -1.25 14.70 9.37
C THR A 148 -2.20 15.80 9.84
N PRO A 149 -1.94 17.08 9.52
CA PRO A 149 -2.92 18.13 9.75
C PRO A 149 -4.29 17.83 9.12
N GLN A 150 -4.32 17.14 7.98
CA GLN A 150 -5.55 16.77 7.25
C GLN A 150 -6.35 15.69 7.98
N THR A 151 -5.71 14.61 8.43
CA THR A 151 -6.40 13.55 9.20
C THR A 151 -6.89 14.08 10.55
N LYS A 152 -6.10 14.95 11.21
CA LYS A 152 -6.50 15.65 12.44
C LYS A 152 -7.69 16.58 12.23
N ALA A 153 -7.71 17.34 11.13
CA ALA A 153 -8.82 18.24 10.81
C ALA A 153 -10.11 17.45 10.53
N LEU A 154 -10.02 16.33 9.82
CA LEU A 154 -11.17 15.46 9.55
C LEU A 154 -11.71 14.81 10.84
N ALA A 155 -10.84 14.28 11.71
CA ALA A 155 -11.24 13.78 13.03
C ALA A 155 -11.90 14.87 13.88
N GLN A 156 -11.39 16.10 13.83
CA GLN A 156 -12.00 17.25 14.52
C GLN A 156 -13.38 17.60 13.98
N PHE A 157 -13.61 17.48 12.69
CA PHE A 157 -14.94 17.67 12.11
C PHE A 157 -15.92 16.63 12.66
N PHE A 158 -15.56 15.34 12.63
CA PHE A 158 -16.43 14.27 13.14
C PHE A 158 -16.73 14.42 14.64
N THR A 159 -15.74 14.80 15.45
CA THR A 159 -15.95 15.00 16.89
C THR A 159 -16.77 16.25 17.20
N LYS A 160 -16.52 17.39 16.53
CA LYS A 160 -17.15 18.67 16.88
C LYS A 160 -18.51 18.89 16.22
N LYS A 161 -18.68 18.49 14.95
CA LYS A 161 -19.91 18.74 14.17
C LYS A 161 -20.87 17.57 14.25
N LEU A 162 -20.35 16.34 14.20
CA LEU A 162 -21.15 15.11 14.27
C LEU A 162 -21.21 14.50 15.67
N HIS A 163 -20.60 15.15 16.66
CA HIS A 163 -20.59 14.72 18.07
C HIS A 163 -20.15 13.26 18.27
N LYS A 164 -19.29 12.75 17.39
CA LYS A 164 -18.72 11.41 17.52
C LYS A 164 -17.72 11.39 18.66
N SER A 165 -17.62 10.25 19.36
CA SER A 165 -16.53 10.03 20.31
C SER A 165 -15.18 10.04 19.60
N SER A 166 -14.08 10.24 20.34
CA SER A 166 -12.74 10.20 19.74
C SER A 166 -12.47 8.88 19.02
N VAL A 167 -12.92 7.75 19.58
CA VAL A 167 -12.77 6.41 18.98
C VAL A 167 -13.58 6.29 17.68
N ALA A 168 -14.83 6.75 17.68
CA ALA A 168 -15.67 6.70 16.49
C ALA A 168 -15.16 7.63 15.38
N ALA A 169 -14.62 8.80 15.74
CA ALA A 169 -14.00 9.72 14.79
C ALA A 169 -12.72 9.13 14.18
N ASP A 170 -11.89 8.47 14.98
CA ASP A 170 -10.71 7.77 14.50
C ASP A 170 -11.08 6.65 13.51
N MET A 171 -12.06 5.81 13.85
CA MET A 171 -12.58 4.78 12.94
C MET A 171 -13.08 5.35 11.60
N LEU A 172 -13.78 6.48 11.62
CA LEU A 172 -14.24 7.15 10.40
C LEU A 172 -13.09 7.71 9.56
N VAL A 173 -12.04 8.22 10.19
CA VAL A 173 -10.83 8.68 9.47
C VAL A 173 -10.10 7.48 8.85
N THR A 174 -9.98 6.37 9.59
CA THR A 174 -9.43 5.11 9.05
C THR A 174 -10.21 4.66 7.83
N GLU A 175 -11.55 4.65 7.87
CA GLU A 175 -12.39 4.29 6.73
C GLU A 175 -12.15 5.22 5.52
N CYS A 176 -12.13 6.53 5.75
CA CYS A 176 -11.84 7.50 4.69
C CYS A 176 -10.45 7.26 4.08
N HIS A 177 -9.44 6.98 4.90
CA HIS A 177 -8.09 6.68 4.45
C HIS A 177 -8.04 5.39 3.63
N MET A 178 -8.70 4.33 4.09
CA MET A 178 -8.80 3.05 3.37
C MET A 178 -9.46 3.21 2.01
N ILE A 179 -10.51 4.04 1.93
CA ILE A 179 -11.13 4.38 0.64
C ILE A 179 -10.15 5.12 -0.27
N VAL A 180 -9.39 6.08 0.28
CA VAL A 180 -8.39 6.87 -0.47
C VAL A 180 -7.32 5.99 -1.10
N ILE A 181 -6.79 5.01 -0.36
CA ILE A 181 -5.72 4.15 -0.88
C ILE A 181 -6.21 3.07 -1.86
N ASN A 182 -7.47 2.62 -1.74
CA ASN A 182 -8.00 1.47 -2.50
C ASN A 182 -8.93 1.84 -3.67
N SER A 183 -9.38 3.10 -3.79
CA SER A 183 -10.40 3.49 -4.78
C SER A 183 -9.85 4.37 -5.91
N GLU A 184 -10.38 4.18 -7.13
CA GLU A 184 -10.12 5.07 -8.27
C GLU A 184 -10.79 6.44 -8.13
N LYS A 185 -11.92 6.51 -7.41
CA LYS A 185 -12.70 7.74 -7.21
C LYS A 185 -12.97 7.97 -5.72
N PRO A 186 -11.93 8.16 -4.90
CA PRO A 186 -12.04 8.12 -3.45
C PRO A 186 -12.96 9.22 -2.90
N PHE A 187 -12.97 10.41 -3.51
CA PHE A 187 -13.86 11.50 -3.10
C PHE A 187 -15.34 11.07 -3.11
N ILE A 188 -15.82 10.53 -4.23
CA ILE A 188 -17.22 10.09 -4.36
C ILE A 188 -17.51 8.92 -3.40
N ARG A 189 -16.58 7.94 -3.35
CA ARG A 189 -16.73 6.76 -2.49
C ARG A 189 -16.83 7.10 -1.01
N ILE A 190 -16.13 8.13 -0.53
CA ILE A 190 -16.23 8.58 0.85
C ILE A 190 -17.64 9.10 1.16
N PHE A 191 -18.25 9.87 0.27
CA PHE A 191 -19.61 10.35 0.48
C PHE A 191 -20.65 9.24 0.36
N ASP A 192 -20.50 8.31 -0.59
CA ASP A 192 -21.31 7.10 -0.66
C ASP A 192 -21.24 6.31 0.67
N GLU A 193 -20.04 6.23 1.25
CA GLU A 193 -19.81 5.55 2.51
C GLU A 193 -20.43 6.29 3.71
N PHE A 194 -20.34 7.62 3.75
CA PHE A 194 -21.04 8.42 4.75
C PHE A 194 -22.55 8.19 4.71
N ASP A 195 -23.14 8.17 3.52
CA ASP A 195 -24.57 7.87 3.34
C ASP A 195 -24.89 6.44 3.78
N ARG A 196 -24.07 5.46 3.39
CA ARG A 196 -24.22 4.04 3.79
C ARG A 196 -24.18 3.86 5.31
N MET A 197 -23.32 4.60 5.99
CA MET A 197 -23.17 4.60 7.45
C MET A 197 -24.23 5.45 8.18
N GLY A 198 -25.10 6.16 7.44
CA GLY A 198 -26.12 7.03 8.01
C GLY A 198 -25.55 8.27 8.70
N LEU A 199 -24.46 8.84 8.19
CA LEU A 199 -23.92 10.11 8.69
C LEU A 199 -24.82 11.27 8.23
N GLU A 200 -25.52 11.89 9.18
CA GLU A 200 -26.36 13.06 8.91
C GLU A 200 -25.52 14.33 8.73
N LEU A 201 -25.10 14.60 7.49
CA LEU A 201 -24.42 15.84 7.12
C LEU A 201 -25.43 16.95 6.83
N LYS A 202 -25.33 18.09 7.54
CA LYS A 202 -26.15 19.27 7.23
C LYS A 202 -25.66 19.93 5.94
N GLU A 203 -26.58 20.45 5.15
CA GLU A 203 -26.27 21.20 3.91
C GLU A 203 -25.26 22.32 4.14
N SER A 204 -25.38 23.04 5.27
CA SER A 204 -24.46 24.12 5.68
C SER A 204 -23.01 23.68 5.92
N TRP A 205 -22.73 22.38 6.01
CA TRP A 205 -21.39 21.84 6.25
C TRP A 205 -20.76 21.20 5.02
N LEU A 206 -21.50 21.07 3.91
CA LEU A 206 -21.07 20.32 2.73
C LEU A 206 -19.78 20.87 2.12
N ASP A 207 -19.62 22.20 2.05
CA ASP A 207 -18.38 22.81 1.56
C ASP A 207 -17.19 22.53 2.48
N GLU A 208 -17.40 22.58 3.80
CA GLU A 208 -16.36 22.33 4.82
C GLU A 208 -15.86 20.88 4.73
N ILE A 209 -16.77 19.90 4.76
CA ILE A 209 -16.39 18.49 4.68
C ILE A 209 -15.81 18.12 3.32
N SER A 210 -16.33 18.69 2.22
CA SER A 210 -15.77 18.48 0.88
C SER A 210 -14.33 18.98 0.80
N GLY A 211 -14.04 20.15 1.38
CA GLY A 211 -12.68 20.68 1.48
C GLY A 211 -11.75 19.75 2.29
N LEU A 212 -12.22 19.20 3.40
CA LEU A 212 -11.46 18.26 4.22
C LEU A 212 -11.18 16.93 3.51
N VAL A 213 -12.19 16.34 2.85
CA VAL A 213 -12.05 15.11 2.06
C VAL A 213 -11.11 15.32 0.89
N GLN A 214 -11.24 16.45 0.18
CA GLN A 214 -10.33 16.80 -0.91
C GLN A 214 -8.89 16.96 -0.41
N ALA A 215 -8.70 17.62 0.73
CA ALA A 215 -7.39 17.78 1.36
C ALA A 215 -6.79 16.42 1.77
N LEU A 216 -7.59 15.51 2.32
CA LEU A 216 -7.17 14.14 2.62
C LEU A 216 -6.70 13.43 1.35
N CYS A 217 -7.54 13.38 0.30
CA CYS A 217 -7.22 12.73 -0.97
C CYS A 217 -5.88 13.23 -1.56
N ASN A 218 -5.62 14.53 -1.48
CA ASN A 218 -4.43 15.15 -2.06
C ASN A 218 -3.14 14.96 -1.25
N ASN A 219 -3.25 14.63 0.04
CA ASN A 219 -2.12 14.56 0.98
C ASN A 219 -1.90 13.16 1.56
N THR A 220 -2.71 12.17 1.20
CA THR A 220 -2.48 10.76 1.52
C THR A 220 -1.51 10.13 0.53
N ARG A 221 -0.58 9.30 1.01
CA ARG A 221 0.36 8.54 0.17
C ARG A 221 -0.37 7.42 -0.53
N LEU A 222 -0.14 7.26 -1.83
CA LEU A 222 -0.88 6.28 -2.62
C LEU A 222 0.04 5.17 -3.17
N PRO A 223 -0.37 3.90 -3.05
CA PRO A 223 0.28 2.76 -3.71
C PRO A 223 0.44 2.96 -5.23
N CYS A 224 -0.59 3.49 -5.90
CA CYS A 224 -0.57 3.80 -7.32
C CYS A 224 0.39 4.92 -7.71
N ASN A 225 0.81 5.75 -6.73
CA ASN A 225 1.82 6.79 -6.87
C ASN A 225 3.19 6.36 -6.32
N ARG A 226 3.40 5.07 -6.11
CA ARG A 226 4.64 4.50 -5.57
C ARG A 226 5.07 5.17 -4.25
N GLY A 227 4.09 5.44 -3.38
CA GLY A 227 4.29 6.01 -2.04
C GLY A 227 4.29 7.55 -1.96
N PHE A 228 4.18 8.25 -3.08
CA PHE A 228 3.99 9.70 -3.07
C PHE A 228 2.52 10.08 -2.81
N THR A 229 2.30 11.24 -2.21
CA THR A 229 0.99 11.90 -2.26
C THR A 229 0.75 12.48 -3.67
N PRO A 230 -0.51 12.71 -4.09
CA PRO A 230 -0.79 13.41 -5.34
C PRO A 230 -0.08 14.76 -5.48
N ILE A 231 -0.04 15.57 -4.40
CA ILE A 231 0.65 16.88 -4.40
C ILE A 231 2.17 16.70 -4.55
N GLU A 232 2.78 15.80 -3.77
CA GLU A 232 4.23 15.56 -3.83
C GLU A 232 4.66 15.09 -5.23
N LEU A 233 3.90 14.15 -5.81
CA LEU A 233 4.19 13.62 -7.14
C LEU A 233 4.04 14.69 -8.23
N SER A 234 2.97 15.48 -8.18
CA SER A 234 2.73 16.58 -9.13
C SER A 234 3.87 17.60 -9.11
N ASN A 235 4.30 18.01 -7.91
CA ASN A 235 5.43 18.93 -7.75
C ASN A 235 6.72 18.36 -8.31
N ARG A 236 6.97 17.06 -8.11
CA ARG A 236 8.16 16.36 -8.59
C ARG A 236 8.22 16.25 -10.11
N LEU A 237 7.07 16.12 -10.78
CA LEU A 237 6.96 16.01 -12.23
C LEU A 237 6.87 17.37 -12.94
N GLY A 238 7.15 18.47 -12.24
CA GLY A 238 7.22 19.81 -12.82
C GLY A 238 5.85 20.48 -13.03
N GLY A 239 4.84 20.11 -12.24
CA GLY A 239 3.55 20.78 -12.24
C GLY A 239 2.75 20.65 -13.54
N ARG A 240 3.07 19.65 -14.38
CA ARG A 240 2.21 19.29 -15.52
C ARG A 240 0.88 18.80 -14.97
N ARG A 241 -0.14 19.64 -15.13
CA ARG A 241 -1.55 19.46 -14.80
C ARG A 241 -2.24 18.41 -15.67
N GLU A 242 -1.65 17.22 -15.78
CA GLU A 242 -2.27 16.08 -16.46
C GLU A 242 -2.02 14.81 -15.64
N PHE A 243 -2.77 14.68 -14.56
CA PHE A 243 -3.14 13.36 -14.03
C PHE A 243 -4.63 13.42 -13.62
N ASP A 244 -5.48 13.52 -14.64
CA ASP A 244 -6.93 13.27 -14.55
C ASP A 244 -7.24 11.79 -14.38
N LEU A 245 -6.59 11.11 -13.43
CA LEU A 245 -6.84 9.68 -13.19
C LEU A 245 -7.19 9.32 -11.75
N GLN A 246 -7.55 10.28 -10.91
CA GLN A 246 -8.16 9.92 -9.61
C GLN A 246 -9.12 10.94 -8.99
N ILE A 247 -9.29 12.12 -9.60
CA ILE A 247 -10.15 13.17 -9.02
C ILE A 247 -10.96 13.81 -10.13
N GLY A 248 -12.26 13.53 -10.14
CA GLY A 248 -13.21 14.04 -11.12
C GLY A 248 -13.56 15.52 -10.96
N PHE A 249 -12.67 16.38 -10.46
CA PHE A 249 -12.90 17.83 -10.45
C PHE A 249 -11.57 18.61 -10.58
N PRO A 250 -11.57 19.72 -11.35
CA PRO A 250 -10.42 20.61 -11.43
C PRO A 250 -10.17 21.26 -10.07
N PHE A 251 -8.90 21.30 -9.66
CA PHE A 251 -8.44 22.11 -8.54
C PHE A 251 -8.82 23.57 -8.81
N ASN A 252 -9.76 24.13 -8.03
CA ASN A 252 -10.09 25.55 -8.11
C ASN A 252 -8.89 26.38 -7.67
N LYS A 253 -8.66 27.47 -8.43
CA LYS A 253 -7.66 28.52 -8.19
C LYS A 253 -7.92 29.28 -6.90
#